data_AF-A0A0P7ZE91-F1
#
_entry.id   AF-A0A0P7ZE91-F1
#
_cell.length_a   1.000
_cell.length_b   1.000
_cell.length_c   1.000
_cell.angle_alpha   90.00
_cell.angle_beta   90.00
_cell.angle_gamma   90.00
#
_symmetry.space_group_name_H-M   'P 1'
#
loop_
_entity.id
_entity.type
_entity.pdbx_description
1 polymer ?
#
loop_
_entity_poly.entity_id
_entity_poly.type
_entity_poly.pdbx_seq_one_letter_code
_entity_poly.pdbx_strand_id
1 'polypeptide(L)'
;MAKQPSKSAQAAKKSAPRTSKAAAPAEDPDFILHSLQDAFEKKKRYAASEAEMLEFYRQMLLIRRFEEKAGQLYGLGLIGGFCHLYIGQEAVAIGLQSALDNDRDSVITGYRDHGHMLAYGIDPKVIMAELTGREAG
;
A
#
# COMPACT_ATOMS: atom_id res chain seq x y z
N MET A 1 13.97 66.75 -48.37
CA MET A 1 13.14 65.73 -49.06
C MET A 1 13.71 64.36 -48.76
N ALA A 2 13.03 63.52 -47.97
CA ALA A 2 13.01 62.05 -48.07
C ALA A 2 12.25 61.40 -46.89
N LYS A 3 11.03 60.94 -47.20
CA LYS A 3 10.25 59.78 -46.72
C LYS A 3 10.51 59.16 -45.31
N GLN A 4 9.44 59.08 -44.54
CA GLN A 4 9.20 58.00 -43.55
C GLN A 4 9.21 56.61 -44.22
N PRO A 5 9.45 55.55 -43.42
CA PRO A 5 8.53 54.43 -43.46
C PRO A 5 8.10 53.96 -42.06
N SER A 6 6.82 53.57 -42.01
CA SER A 6 6.09 52.95 -40.91
C SER A 6 6.61 51.57 -40.52
N LYS A 7 6.67 51.26 -39.22
CA LYS A 7 6.56 49.90 -38.71
C LYS A 7 5.43 49.81 -37.67
N SER A 8 4.48 48.94 -37.97
CA SER A 8 3.34 48.56 -37.16
C SER A 8 3.79 47.82 -35.90
N ALA A 9 3.40 48.32 -34.73
CA ALA A 9 3.49 47.56 -33.49
C ALA A 9 2.30 46.59 -33.41
N GLN A 10 2.55 45.29 -33.56
CA GLN A 10 1.58 44.26 -33.20
C GLN A 10 1.47 44.21 -31.68
N ALA A 11 0.31 44.63 -31.16
CA ALA A 11 -0.04 44.48 -29.75
C ALA A 11 -0.15 42.98 -29.42
N ALA A 12 0.63 42.52 -28.44
CA ALA A 12 0.51 41.20 -27.86
C ALA A 12 -0.88 41.03 -27.21
N LYS A 13 -1.73 40.19 -27.79
CA LYS A 13 -2.99 39.77 -27.17
C LYS A 13 -2.66 38.93 -25.94
N LYS A 14 -2.94 39.46 -24.75
CA LYS A 14 -2.98 38.68 -23.51
C LYS A 14 -4.10 37.64 -23.65
N SER A 15 -3.76 36.35 -23.62
CA SER A 15 -4.73 35.27 -23.51
C SER A 15 -5.38 35.31 -22.13
N ALA A 16 -6.70 35.44 -22.10
CA ALA A 16 -7.48 35.28 -20.88
C ALA A 16 -7.31 33.84 -20.35
N PRO A 17 -7.43 33.62 -19.02
CA PRO A 17 -7.39 32.27 -18.48
C PRO A 17 -8.59 31.50 -19.05
N ARG A 18 -8.30 30.40 -19.75
CA ARG A 18 -9.32 29.45 -20.20
C ARG A 18 -9.88 28.81 -18.93
N THR A 19 -11.02 29.28 -18.46
CA THR A 19 -11.84 28.50 -17.53
C THR A 19 -12.34 27.30 -18.31
N SER A 20 -11.66 26.16 -18.21
CA SER A 20 -12.26 24.90 -18.62
C SER A 20 -13.48 24.70 -17.74
N LYS A 21 -14.66 24.70 -18.36
CA LYS A 21 -15.87 24.18 -17.72
C LYS A 21 -15.51 22.77 -17.27
N ALA A 22 -15.57 22.50 -15.97
CA ALA A 22 -15.48 21.14 -15.48
C ALA A 22 -16.57 20.34 -16.21
N ALA A 23 -16.15 19.32 -16.96
CA ALA A 23 -17.08 18.43 -17.64
C ALA A 23 -17.97 17.79 -16.57
N ALA A 24 -19.25 17.58 -16.90
CA ALA A 24 -20.13 16.87 -15.99
C ALA A 24 -19.53 15.47 -15.71
N PRO A 25 -19.75 14.88 -14.52
CA PRO A 25 -19.20 13.58 -14.11
C PRO A 25 -19.29 12.44 -15.14
N ALA A 26 -20.23 12.53 -16.09
CA ALA A 26 -20.47 11.54 -17.13
C ALA A 26 -19.56 11.68 -18.37
N GLU A 27 -18.81 12.78 -18.53
CA GLU A 27 -18.03 13.07 -19.75
C GLU A 27 -16.51 12.92 -19.56
N ASP A 28 -16.04 12.67 -18.33
CA ASP A 28 -14.64 12.46 -18.02
C ASP A 28 -14.38 10.95 -17.79
N PRO A 29 -13.60 10.27 -18.67
CA PRO A 29 -13.33 8.85 -18.54
C PRO A 29 -12.56 8.49 -17.26
N ASP A 30 -11.86 9.45 -16.65
CA ASP A 30 -11.11 9.28 -15.42
C ASP A 30 -11.83 9.84 -14.19
N PHE A 31 -13.09 10.28 -14.32
CA PHE A 31 -13.87 10.87 -13.24
C PHE A 31 -13.84 10.02 -11.96
N ILE A 32 -13.96 8.70 -12.10
CA ILE A 32 -13.94 7.77 -10.97
C ILE A 32 -12.58 7.78 -10.29
N LEU A 33 -11.48 7.69 -11.05
CA LEU A 33 -10.12 7.70 -10.50
C LEU A 33 -9.80 9.03 -9.81
N HIS A 34 -10.16 10.14 -10.45
CA HIS A 34 -10.03 11.48 -9.87
C HIS A 34 -10.85 11.63 -8.59
N SER A 35 -12.06 11.08 -8.55
CA SER A 35 -12.92 11.13 -7.37
C SER A 35 -12.35 10.34 -6.18
N LEU A 36 -11.69 9.20 -6.42
CA LEU A 36 -11.02 8.41 -5.39
C LEU A 36 -9.79 9.14 -4.85
N GLN A 37 -9.01 9.76 -5.73
CA GLN A 37 -7.86 10.57 -5.32
C GLN A 37 -8.29 11.78 -4.48
N ASP A 38 -9.34 12.49 -4.90
CA ASP A 38 -9.88 13.63 -4.16
C ASP A 38 -10.42 13.22 -2.78
N ALA A 39 -11.05 12.04 -2.68
CA ALA A 39 -11.50 11.48 -1.42
C ALA A 39 -10.32 11.15 -0.50
N PHE A 40 -9.25 10.56 -1.05
CA PHE A 40 -8.01 10.28 -0.32
C PHE A 40 -7.33 11.56 0.18
N GLU A 41 -7.20 12.60 -0.66
CA GLU A 41 -6.60 13.88 -0.27
C GLU A 41 -7.38 14.57 0.86
N LYS A 42 -8.71 14.47 0.84
CA LYS A 42 -9.57 15.00 1.93
C LYS A 42 -9.38 14.23 3.24
N LYS A 43 -9.12 12.92 3.19
CA LYS A 43 -8.95 12.07 4.37
C LYS A 43 -7.75 11.13 4.23
N LYS A 44 -6.56 11.71 4.32
CA LYS A 44 -5.29 11.01 4.12
C LYS A 44 -4.98 9.94 5.16
N ARG A 45 -5.53 10.04 6.37
CA ARG A 45 -5.27 9.12 7.48
C ARG A 45 -6.53 8.34 7.84
N TYR A 46 -6.35 7.04 7.98
CA TYR A 46 -7.35 6.18 8.60
C TYR A 46 -7.50 6.56 10.09
N ALA A 47 -8.74 6.72 10.53
CA ALA A 47 -9.06 7.12 11.90
C ALA A 47 -9.38 5.86 12.71
N ALA A 48 -8.33 5.13 13.10
CA ALA A 48 -8.45 3.94 13.94
C ALA A 48 -8.86 4.31 15.37
N SER A 49 -9.73 3.50 15.96
CA SER A 49 -10.02 3.53 17.39
C SER A 49 -8.80 3.05 18.21
N GLU A 50 -8.79 3.35 19.51
CA GLU A 50 -7.74 2.87 20.42
C GLU A 50 -7.66 1.33 20.44
N ALA A 51 -8.82 0.67 20.41
CA ALA A 51 -8.89 -0.80 20.37
C ALA A 51 -8.27 -1.37 19.08
N GLU A 52 -8.56 -0.79 17.92
CA GLU A 52 -7.95 -1.19 16.65
C GLU A 52 -6.45 -0.94 16.64
N MET A 53 -5.99 0.19 17.17
CA MET A 53 -4.56 0.50 17.26
C MET A 53 -3.81 -0.50 18.14
N LEU A 54 -4.40 -0.90 19.27
CA LEU A 54 -3.84 -1.95 20.13
C LEU A 54 -3.79 -3.30 19.42
N GLU A 55 -4.82 -3.62 18.63
CA GLU A 55 -4.86 -4.87 17.89
C GLU A 55 -3.82 -4.90 16.77
N PHE A 56 -3.72 -3.85 15.97
CA PHE A 56 -2.68 -3.73 14.96
C PHE A 56 -1.29 -3.86 15.57
N TYR A 57 -1.06 -3.22 16.73
CA TYR A 57 0.20 -3.35 17.45
C TYR A 57 0.49 -4.80 17.86
N ARG A 58 -0.49 -5.52 18.42
CA ARG A 58 -0.32 -6.94 18.79
C ARG A 58 0.01 -7.80 17.59
N GLN A 59 -0.70 -7.62 16.48
CA GLN A 59 -0.49 -8.39 15.26
C GLN A 59 0.88 -8.11 14.65
N MET A 60 1.30 -6.84 14.55
CA MET A 60 2.63 -6.48 14.07
C MET A 60 3.73 -7.03 14.99
N LEU A 61 3.53 -7.00 16.31
CA LEU A 61 4.49 -7.55 17.26
C LEU A 61 4.58 -9.08 17.15
N LEU A 62 3.46 -9.77 16.93
CA LEU A 62 3.43 -11.20 16.67
C LEU A 62 4.28 -11.54 15.43
N ILE A 63 4.06 -10.84 14.31
CA ILE A 63 4.86 -11.02 13.09
C ILE A 63 6.35 -10.81 13.42
N ARG A 64 6.70 -9.68 14.06
CA ARG A 64 8.10 -9.41 14.43
C ARG A 64 8.74 -10.55 15.24
N ARG A 65 8.05 -11.04 16.27
CA ARG A 65 8.56 -12.10 17.15
C ARG A 65 8.66 -13.44 16.44
N PHE A 66 7.71 -13.73 15.55
CA PHE A 66 7.76 -14.90 14.70
C PHE A 66 9.00 -14.87 13.78
N GLU A 67 9.21 -13.76 13.07
CA GLU A 67 10.36 -13.59 12.17
C GLU A 67 11.70 -13.66 12.90
N GLU A 68 11.82 -13.02 14.07
CA GLU A 68 13.03 -13.10 14.90
C GLU A 68 13.34 -14.55 15.29
N LYS A 69 12.31 -15.33 15.63
CA LYS A 69 12.45 -16.76 15.93
C LYS A 69 12.84 -17.56 14.69
N ALA A 70 12.20 -17.32 13.55
CA ALA A 70 12.54 -17.97 12.29
C ALA A 70 14.00 -17.69 11.91
N GLY A 71 14.43 -16.43 11.98
CA GLY A 71 15.82 -16.02 11.75
C GLY A 71 16.81 -16.70 12.71
N GLN A 72 16.45 -16.84 13.99
CA GLN A 72 17.25 -17.58 14.96
C GLN A 72 17.39 -19.06 14.58
N LEU A 73 16.28 -19.73 14.25
CA LEU A 73 16.28 -21.16 13.91
C LEU A 73 17.03 -21.42 12.58
N TYR A 74 16.91 -20.51 11.62
CA TYR A 74 17.69 -20.55 10.39
C TYR A 74 19.19 -20.43 10.67
N GLY A 75 19.61 -19.48 11.52
CA GLY A 75 21.00 -19.34 11.96
C GLY A 75 21.55 -20.57 12.70
N LEU A 76 20.67 -21.35 13.34
CA LEU A 76 21.02 -22.63 13.98
C LEU A 76 21.01 -23.83 13.01
N GLY A 77 20.67 -23.62 11.74
CA GLY A 77 20.55 -24.70 10.73
C GLY A 77 19.33 -25.60 10.92
N LEU A 78 18.32 -25.16 11.69
CA LEU A 78 17.08 -25.90 11.93
C LEU A 78 16.00 -25.62 10.87
N ILE A 79 16.22 -24.62 10.02
CA ILE A 79 15.45 -24.33 8.81
C ILE A 79 16.42 -24.48 7.65
N GLY A 80 16.06 -25.30 6.66
CA GLY A 80 16.86 -25.51 5.45
C GLY A 80 16.41 -24.63 4.29
N GLY A 81 17.25 -24.52 3.26
CA GLY A 81 16.88 -23.82 2.02
C GLY A 81 16.82 -22.31 2.17
N PHE A 82 15.68 -21.69 1.85
CA PHE A 82 15.49 -20.23 1.86
C PHE A 82 14.63 -19.79 3.05
N CYS A 83 14.93 -18.63 3.62
CA CYS A 83 14.13 -18.02 4.70
C CYS A 83 14.11 -16.49 4.54
N HIS A 84 13.02 -15.95 4.00
CA HIS A 84 12.90 -14.51 3.70
C HIS A 84 12.09 -13.80 4.79
N LEU A 85 12.79 -13.14 5.71
CA LEU A 85 12.15 -12.57 6.90
C LEU A 85 11.29 -11.33 6.60
N TYR A 86 10.08 -11.23 7.12
CA TYR A 86 9.18 -10.07 6.91
C TYR A 86 9.49 -8.83 7.80
N ILE A 87 10.65 -8.82 8.46
CA ILE A 87 11.03 -7.78 9.44
C ILE A 87 11.05 -6.40 8.78
N GLY A 88 10.32 -5.46 9.38
CA GLY A 88 10.24 -4.06 8.96
C GLY A 88 9.11 -3.75 7.98
N GLN A 89 8.36 -4.76 7.53
CA GLN A 89 7.21 -4.61 6.64
C GLN A 89 5.88 -4.94 7.31
N GLU A 90 5.84 -5.14 8.63
CA GLU A 90 4.66 -5.66 9.35
C GLU A 90 3.42 -4.78 9.17
N ALA A 91 3.59 -3.47 9.13
CA ALA A 91 2.50 -2.52 8.88
C ALA A 91 1.87 -2.66 7.48
N VAL A 92 2.62 -3.16 6.49
CA VAL A 92 2.10 -3.42 5.14
C VAL A 92 1.11 -4.58 5.17
N ALA A 93 1.48 -5.70 5.79
CA ALA A 93 0.60 -6.87 5.90
C ALA A 93 -0.65 -6.55 6.73
N ILE A 94 -0.50 -5.94 7.92
CA ILE A 94 -1.64 -5.62 8.79
C ILE A 94 -2.51 -4.51 8.22
N GLY A 95 -1.90 -3.48 7.62
CA GLY A 95 -2.64 -2.39 6.98
C GLY A 95 -3.42 -2.83 5.74
N LEU A 96 -2.87 -3.76 4.95
CA LEU A 96 -3.60 -4.38 3.85
C LEU A 96 -4.76 -5.21 4.40
N GLN A 97 -4.47 -6.13 5.32
CA GLN A 97 -5.47 -7.06 5.86
C GLN A 97 -6.64 -6.35 6.55
N SER A 98 -6.39 -5.22 7.22
CA SER A 98 -7.45 -4.46 7.90
C SER A 98 -8.43 -3.77 6.96
N ALA A 99 -8.11 -3.67 5.66
CA ALA A 99 -8.94 -3.05 4.65
C ALA A 99 -9.67 -4.06 3.74
N LEU A 100 -9.37 -5.36 3.85
CA LEU A 100 -9.94 -6.41 3.00
C LEU A 100 -11.20 -7.03 3.62
N ASP A 101 -12.10 -7.46 2.76
CA ASP A 101 -13.22 -8.35 3.09
C ASP A 101 -12.78 -9.81 2.89
N ASN A 102 -12.53 -10.53 3.98
CA ASN A 102 -12.01 -11.90 3.92
C ASN A 102 -12.96 -12.91 3.24
N ASP A 103 -14.25 -12.60 3.10
CA ASP A 103 -15.21 -13.49 2.43
C ASP A 103 -15.24 -13.28 0.91
N ARG A 104 -14.61 -12.21 0.41
CA ARG A 104 -14.69 -11.80 -1.01
C ARG A 104 -13.34 -11.54 -1.66
N ASP A 105 -12.40 -11.03 -0.88
CA ASP A 105 -11.09 -10.63 -1.36
C ASP A 105 -10.09 -11.77 -1.24
N SER A 106 -9.10 -11.75 -2.12
CA SER A 106 -8.02 -12.74 -2.13
C SER A 106 -6.68 -12.01 -2.26
N VAL A 107 -5.66 -12.54 -1.58
CA VAL A 107 -4.31 -11.97 -1.56
C VAL A 107 -3.33 -12.96 -2.15
N ILE A 108 -2.45 -12.46 -3.01
CA ILE A 108 -1.27 -13.19 -3.49
C ILE A 108 -0.03 -12.33 -3.23
N THR A 109 1.08 -12.97 -2.87
CA THR A 109 2.36 -12.30 -2.60
C THR A 109 3.52 -13.16 -3.12
N GLY A 110 4.75 -12.63 -3.01
CA GLY A 110 5.97 -13.36 -3.34
C GLY A 110 6.49 -14.20 -2.17
N TYR A 111 7.74 -14.67 -2.24
CA TYR A 111 8.39 -15.57 -1.26
C TYR A 111 8.72 -14.96 0.11
N ARG A 112 8.24 -13.75 0.40
CA ARG A 112 8.40 -13.07 1.69
C ARG A 112 6.99 -12.93 2.30
N ASP A 113 6.43 -14.05 2.69
CA ASP A 113 4.98 -14.25 2.88
C ASP A 113 4.58 -14.60 4.32
N HIS A 114 5.52 -14.99 5.18
CA HIS A 114 5.26 -15.34 6.59
C HIS A 114 4.34 -14.31 7.29
N GLY A 115 4.65 -13.01 7.16
CA GLY A 115 3.85 -11.93 7.75
C GLY A 115 2.43 -11.85 7.19
N HIS A 116 2.24 -12.16 5.90
CA HIS A 116 0.91 -12.24 5.29
C HIS A 116 0.12 -13.45 5.79
N MET A 117 0.76 -14.62 5.92
CA MET A 117 0.12 -15.82 6.48
C MET A 117 -0.38 -15.59 7.92
N LEU A 118 0.45 -14.94 8.74
CA LEU A 118 0.09 -14.55 10.10
C LEU A 118 -1.04 -13.52 10.14
N ALA A 119 -0.99 -12.50 9.26
CA ALA A 119 -2.06 -11.50 9.16
C ALA A 119 -3.40 -12.14 8.77
N TYR A 120 -3.37 -13.18 7.93
CA TYR A 120 -4.54 -13.96 7.54
C TYR A 120 -5.08 -14.87 8.66
N GLY A 121 -4.42 -14.92 9.81
CA GLY A 121 -4.87 -15.67 10.98
C GLY A 121 -4.47 -17.16 10.98
N ILE A 122 -3.54 -17.58 10.12
CA ILE A 122 -2.99 -18.94 10.17
C ILE A 122 -2.23 -19.11 11.50
N ASP A 123 -2.41 -20.26 12.16
CA ASP A 123 -1.75 -20.56 13.43
C ASP A 123 -0.22 -20.48 13.25
N PRO A 124 0.49 -19.61 14.00
CA PRO A 124 1.95 -19.50 13.95
C PRO A 124 2.67 -20.85 14.14
N LYS A 125 2.08 -21.79 14.89
CA LYS A 125 2.67 -23.11 15.10
C LYS A 125 2.73 -23.93 13.83
N VAL A 126 1.69 -23.87 12.99
CA VAL A 126 1.64 -24.58 11.70
C VAL A 126 2.68 -23.99 10.76
N ILE A 127 2.74 -22.65 10.67
CA ILE A 127 3.76 -21.96 9.85
C ILE A 127 5.18 -22.34 10.32
N MET A 128 5.42 -22.37 11.63
CA MET A 128 6.74 -22.76 12.15
C MET A 128 7.06 -24.25 11.91
N ALA A 129 6.04 -25.12 11.95
CA ALA A 129 6.21 -26.53 11.63
C ALA A 129 6.64 -26.72 10.17
N GLU A 130 6.03 -25.98 9.24
CA GLU A 130 6.40 -26.00 7.82
C GLU A 130 7.83 -25.48 7.60
N LEU A 131 8.16 -24.33 8.18
CA LEU A 131 9.52 -23.78 8.09
C LEU A 131 10.59 -24.73 8.63
N THR A 132 10.27 -25.51 9.66
CA THR A 132 11.20 -26.47 10.27
C THR A 132 11.08 -27.89 9.71
N GLY A 133 10.29 -28.09 8.64
CA GLY A 133 10.11 -29.36 7.93
C GLY A 133 9.53 -30.46 8.81
N ARG A 134 8.45 -30.17 9.54
CA ARG A 134 7.78 -31.10 10.47
C ARG A 134 6.43 -31.56 9.92
N GLU A 135 5.95 -32.70 10.41
CA GLU A 135 4.69 -33.33 9.94
C GLU A 135 3.44 -32.45 10.12
N ALA A 136 3.45 -31.54 11.08
CA ALA A 136 2.33 -30.63 11.34
C ALA A 136 2.36 -29.36 10.46
N GLY A 137 3.37 -29.22 9.61
CA GLY A 137 3.54 -28.17 8.61
C GLY A 137 2.89 -28.53 7.29
#